data_AF-S5XV46-F1
#
_entry.id   AF-S5XV46-F1
#
_cell.length_a   1.000
_cell.length_b   1.000
_cell.length_c   1.000
_cell.angle_alpha   90.00
_cell.angle_beta   90.00
_cell.angle_gamma   90.00
#
_symmetry.space_group_name_H-M   'P 1'
#
loop_
_entity.id
_entity.type
_entity.pdbx_description
1 polymer ?
#
loop_
_entity_poly.entity_id
_entity_poly.type
_entity_poly.pdbx_seq_one_letter_code
_entity_poly.pdbx_strand_id
1 'polypeptide(L)'
;MTASNSPSPDHMHLLALARRALDAEPGPIWKTDPEEAVKRHGAVCNAVWDELRRQIEAQDGKVPVLEHPSVKQKALAKRMRANILAACKGAIDQALDEVEFS
;
A
#
# COMPACT_ATOMS: atom_id res chain seq x y z
N MET A 1 -10.50 -26.07 -9.55
CA MET A 1 -11.18 -24.88 -10.07
C MET A 1 -10.60 -23.67 -9.35
N THR A 2 -9.64 -22.99 -9.97
CA THR A 2 -9.04 -21.75 -9.43
C THR A 2 -10.00 -20.61 -9.72
N ALA A 3 -10.71 -20.12 -8.71
CA ALA A 3 -11.52 -18.92 -8.85
C ALA A 3 -10.62 -17.78 -9.34
N SER A 4 -10.95 -17.20 -10.50
CA SER A 4 -10.30 -15.99 -11.00
C SER A 4 -10.62 -14.89 -9.99
N ASN A 5 -9.64 -14.56 -9.14
CA ASN A 5 -9.81 -13.65 -8.01
C ASN A 5 -9.75 -12.19 -8.50
N SER A 6 -10.63 -11.85 -9.44
CA SER A 6 -10.72 -10.50 -9.98
C SER A 6 -11.17 -9.55 -8.88
N PRO A 7 -10.45 -8.44 -8.64
CA PRO A 7 -10.81 -7.49 -7.59
C PRO A 7 -12.22 -6.94 -7.82
N SER A 8 -12.98 -6.77 -6.74
CA SER A 8 -14.34 -6.25 -6.83
C SER A 8 -14.34 -4.84 -7.43
N PRO A 9 -15.42 -4.42 -8.12
CA PRO A 9 -15.54 -3.06 -8.65
C PRO A 9 -15.34 -1.98 -7.58
N ASP A 10 -15.81 -2.22 -6.36
CA ASP A 10 -15.62 -1.34 -5.20
C ASP A 10 -14.15 -1.24 -4.79
N HIS A 11 -13.41 -2.36 -4.80
CA HIS A 11 -11.98 -2.35 -4.52
C HIS A 11 -11.20 -1.54 -5.57
N MET A 12 -11.57 -1.69 -6.85
CA MET A 12 -10.96 -0.93 -7.93
C MET A 12 -11.27 0.58 -7.83
N HIS A 13 -12.47 0.95 -7.39
CA HIS A 13 -12.85 2.34 -7.13
C HIS A 13 -11.97 2.92 -6.01
N LEU A 14 -11.84 2.22 -4.88
CA LEU A 14 -11.01 2.65 -3.76
C LEU A 14 -9.55 2.84 -4.18
N LEU A 15 -8.99 1.92 -4.96
CA LEU A 15 -7.63 2.04 -5.49
C LEU A 15 -7.46 3.26 -6.41
N ALA A 16 -8.46 3.58 -7.23
CA ALA A 16 -8.43 4.78 -8.07
C ALA A 16 -8.43 6.07 -7.24
N LEU A 17 -9.23 6.14 -6.17
CA LEU A 17 -9.23 7.28 -5.25
C LEU A 17 -7.90 7.40 -4.48
N ALA A 18 -7.37 6.29 -3.99
CA ALA A 18 -6.08 6.26 -3.30
C ALA A 18 -4.94 6.70 -4.22
N ARG A 19 -4.96 6.28 -5.50
CA ARG A 19 -3.98 6.73 -6.49
C ARG A 19 -4.04 8.23 -6.69
N ARG A 20 -5.23 8.82 -6.79
CA ARG A 20 -5.40 10.28 -6.88
C ARG A 20 -4.87 11.01 -5.64
N ALA A 21 -5.00 10.42 -4.45
CA ALA A 21 -4.47 11.01 -3.21
C ALA A 21 -2.94 11.05 -3.22
N LEU A 22 -2.31 9.96 -3.67
CA LEU A 22 -0.86 9.86 -3.85
C LEU A 22 -0.34 10.79 -4.95
N ASP A 23 -1.06 10.91 -6.06
CA ASP A 23 -0.67 11.83 -7.14
C ASP A 23 -0.85 13.32 -6.74
N ALA A 24 -1.61 13.60 -5.67
CA ALA A 24 -1.77 14.93 -5.09
C ALA A 24 -0.70 15.28 -4.02
N GLU A 25 0.16 14.31 -3.64
CA GLU A 25 1.32 14.50 -2.78
C GLU A 25 2.43 15.34 -3.50
N PRO A 26 3.55 15.75 -2.88
CA PRO A 26 4.23 17.02 -3.18
C PRO A 26 4.56 17.23 -4.66
N GLY A 27 3.80 18.13 -5.29
CA GLY A 27 4.03 18.66 -6.63
C GLY A 27 4.36 20.17 -6.61
N PRO A 28 4.58 20.80 -7.78
CA PRO A 28 4.97 22.20 -7.89
C PRO A 28 4.03 23.17 -7.15
N ILE A 29 2.74 22.85 -7.10
CA ILE A 29 1.72 23.65 -6.41
C ILE A 29 2.01 23.82 -4.91
N TRP A 30 2.64 22.84 -4.27
CA TRP A 30 3.01 22.93 -2.85
C TRP A 30 4.08 23.99 -2.58
N LYS A 31 4.82 24.42 -3.60
CA LYS A 31 5.81 25.50 -3.51
C LYS A 31 5.22 26.86 -3.91
N THR A 32 4.24 26.88 -4.81
CA THR A 32 3.67 28.12 -5.36
C THR A 32 2.39 28.58 -4.65
N ASP A 33 1.57 27.64 -4.17
CA ASP A 33 0.31 27.89 -3.46
C ASP A 33 0.01 26.75 -2.47
N PRO A 34 0.61 26.79 -1.25
CA PRO A 34 0.46 25.75 -0.26
C PRO A 34 -0.98 25.59 0.26
N GLU A 35 -1.76 26.66 0.35
CA GLU A 35 -3.13 26.61 0.87
C GLU A 35 -4.05 25.84 -0.07
N GLU A 36 -3.96 26.13 -1.37
CA GLU A 36 -4.72 25.40 -2.39
C GLU A 36 -4.25 23.94 -2.49
N ALA A 37 -2.94 23.68 -2.35
CA ALA A 37 -2.39 22.32 -2.31
C ALA A 37 -2.98 21.51 -1.13
N VAL A 38 -3.03 22.09 0.08
CA VAL A 38 -3.63 21.47 1.26
C VAL A 38 -5.12 21.22 1.06
N LYS A 39 -5.87 22.20 0.52
CA LYS A 39 -7.31 22.02 0.24
C LYS A 39 -7.56 20.88 -0.75
N ARG A 40 -6.81 20.82 -1.85
CA ARG A 40 -6.94 19.77 -2.86
C ARG A 40 -6.58 18.41 -2.31
N HIS A 41 -5.44 18.30 -1.63
CA HIS A 41 -5.01 17.03 -1.04
C HIS A 41 -6.02 16.56 0.02
N GLY A 42 -6.48 17.47 0.89
CA GLY A 42 -7.52 17.18 1.88
C GLY A 42 -8.82 16.67 1.27
N ALA A 43 -9.30 17.30 0.19
CA ALA A 43 -10.51 16.87 -0.50
C ALA A 43 -10.38 15.45 -1.09
N VAL A 44 -9.22 15.10 -1.65
CA VAL A 44 -8.98 13.76 -2.20
C VAL A 44 -8.83 12.72 -1.09
N CYS A 45 -8.15 13.04 0.01
CA CYS A 45 -8.08 12.18 1.20
C CYS A 45 -9.46 11.92 1.83
N ASN A 46 -10.32 12.94 1.90
CA ASN A 46 -11.70 12.77 2.36
C ASN A 46 -12.48 11.81 1.47
N ALA A 47 -12.36 11.92 0.14
CA ALA A 47 -13.03 11.01 -0.78
C ALA A 47 -12.59 9.54 -0.58
N VAL A 48 -11.32 9.29 -0.28
CA VAL A 48 -10.83 7.94 0.09
C VAL A 48 -11.47 7.46 1.39
N TRP A 49 -11.54 8.30 2.41
CA TRP A 49 -12.14 7.96 3.70
C TRP A 49 -13.65 7.69 3.62
N ASP A 50 -14.38 8.49 2.85
CA ASP A 50 -15.82 8.32 2.66
C ASP A 50 -16.12 7.02 1.90
N GLU A 51 -15.32 6.68 0.90
CA GLU A 51 -15.47 5.41 0.17
C GLU A 51 -15.14 4.21 1.06
N LEU A 52 -14.09 4.29 1.90
CA LEU A 52 -13.79 3.27 2.91
C LEU A 52 -14.96 3.09 3.88
N ARG A 53 -15.54 4.19 4.37
CA ARG A 53 -16.68 4.15 5.28
C ARG A 53 -17.89 3.49 4.60
N ARG A 54 -18.22 3.89 3.37
CA ARG A 54 -19.31 3.30 2.58
C ARG A 54 -19.13 1.79 2.42
N GLN A 55 -17.93 1.33 2.11
CA GLN A 55 -17.65 -0.11 1.96
C GLN A 55 -17.75 -0.86 3.29
N ILE A 56 -17.28 -0.28 4.41
CA ILE A 56 -17.40 -0.87 5.75
C ILE A 56 -18.88 -0.99 6.15
N GLU A 57 -19.67 0.08 5.98
CA GLU A 57 -21.10 0.11 6.28
C GLU A 57 -21.89 -0.87 5.40
N ALA A 58 -21.57 -0.95 4.11
CA ALA A 58 -22.18 -1.92 3.19
C ALA A 58 -21.86 -3.38 3.57
N GLN A 59 -20.79 -3.60 4.32
CA GLN A 59 -20.33 -4.91 4.80
C GLN A 59 -20.58 -5.10 6.30
N ASP A 60 -21.43 -4.27 6.92
CA ASP A 60 -21.65 -4.31 8.37
C ASP A 60 -22.09 -5.71 8.84
N GLY A 61 -21.45 -6.19 9.90
CA GLY A 61 -21.56 -7.56 10.42
C GLY A 61 -20.89 -8.67 9.60
N LYS A 62 -20.33 -8.38 8.41
CA LYS A 62 -19.62 -9.34 7.54
C LYS A 62 -18.11 -9.10 7.44
N VAL A 63 -17.64 -7.91 7.84
CA VAL A 63 -16.20 -7.63 7.92
C VAL A 63 -15.59 -8.54 8.99
N PRO A 64 -14.67 -9.45 8.64
CA PRO A 64 -13.99 -10.26 9.64
C PRO A 64 -13.28 -9.32 10.61
N VAL A 65 -13.39 -9.59 11.92
CA VAL A 65 -12.50 -8.95 12.88
C VAL A 65 -11.08 -9.23 12.42
N LEU A 66 -10.33 -8.20 12.06
CA LEU A 66 -8.91 -8.31 11.82
C LEU A 66 -8.29 -8.65 13.17
N GLU A 67 -8.08 -9.94 13.44
CA GLU A 67 -7.29 -10.35 14.58
C GLU A 67 -5.94 -9.62 14.51
N HIS A 68 -5.56 -8.95 15.58
CA HIS A 68 -4.20 -8.42 15.69
C HIS A 68 -3.23 -9.55 15.36
N PRO A 69 -2.23 -9.33 14.49
CA PRO A 69 -1.36 -10.39 14.04
C PRO A 69 -0.79 -11.10 15.25
N SER A 70 -1.10 -12.39 15.36
CA SER A 70 -0.68 -13.23 16.47
C SER A 70 0.84 -13.17 16.61
N VAL A 71 1.35 -13.49 17.80
CA VAL A 71 2.80 -13.57 18.05
C VAL A 71 3.48 -14.47 17.00
N LYS A 72 2.82 -15.54 16.57
CA LYS A 72 3.30 -16.44 15.50
C LYS A 72 3.36 -15.76 14.13
N GLN A 73 2.35 -14.99 13.75
CA GLN A 73 2.35 -14.24 12.48
C GLN A 73 3.42 -13.15 12.47
N LYS A 74 3.60 -12.42 13.58
CA LYS A 74 4.70 -11.44 13.73
C LYS A 74 6.08 -12.10 13.63
N ALA A 75 6.26 -13.27 14.28
CA ALA A 75 7.49 -14.03 14.22
C ALA A 75 7.79 -14.55 12.79
N LEU A 76 6.76 -15.04 12.10
CA LEU A 76 6.87 -15.48 10.70
C LEU A 76 7.26 -14.32 9.79
N ALA A 77 6.59 -13.17 9.90
CA ALA A 77 6.91 -11.97 9.12
C ALA A 77 8.36 -11.50 9.36
N LYS A 78 8.83 -11.52 10.61
CA LYS A 78 10.22 -11.21 10.96
C LYS A 78 11.21 -12.17 10.30
N ARG A 79 10.92 -13.47 10.31
CA ARG A 79 11.75 -14.50 9.65
C ARG A 79 11.77 -14.34 8.14
N MET A 80 10.61 -14.11 7.51
CA MET A 80 10.52 -13.88 6.06
C MET A 80 11.32 -12.65 5.64
N ARG A 81 11.22 -11.55 6.40
CA ARG A 81 12.03 -10.35 6.16
C ARG A 81 13.52 -10.64 6.23
N ALA A 82 13.98 -11.41 7.22
CA ALA A 82 15.40 -11.79 7.33
C ALA A 82 15.88 -12.62 6.14
N ASN A 83 15.06 -13.57 5.67
CA ASN A 83 15.38 -14.40 4.51
C ASN A 83 15.49 -13.56 3.21
N ILE A 84 14.56 -12.62 3.00
CA ILE A 84 14.59 -11.72 1.84
C ILE A 84 15.85 -10.87 1.86
N LEU A 85 16.18 -10.27 3.01
CA LEU A 85 17.39 -9.46 3.15
C LEU A 85 18.67 -10.27 2.89
N ALA A 86 18.73 -11.51 3.39
CA ALA A 86 19.85 -12.40 3.13
C ALA A 86 19.98 -12.74 1.64
N ALA A 87 18.87 -13.03 0.97
CA ALA A 87 18.85 -13.31 -0.47
C ALA A 87 19.27 -12.07 -1.30
N CYS A 88 18.76 -10.89 -0.97
CA CYS A 88 19.17 -9.64 -1.61
C CYS A 88 20.66 -9.37 -1.39
N LYS A 89 21.17 -9.59 -0.17
CA LYS A 89 22.59 -9.42 0.11
C LYS A 89 23.44 -10.38 -0.73
N GLY A 90 23.10 -11.66 -0.76
CA GLY A 90 23.83 -12.63 -1.58
C GLY A 90 23.82 -12.29 -3.07
N ALA A 91 22.69 -11.80 -3.59
CA ALA A 91 22.61 -11.36 -4.98
C ALA A 91 23.46 -10.11 -5.25
N ILE A 92 23.54 -9.17 -4.30
CA ILE A 92 24.42 -7.99 -4.40
C ILE A 92 25.88 -8.40 -4.34
N ASP A 93 26.26 -9.25 -3.38
CA ASP A 93 27.63 -9.73 -3.22
C ASP A 93 28.09 -10.46 -4.51
N GLN A 94 27.24 -11.33 -5.07
CA GLN A 94 27.51 -11.99 -6.35
C GLN A 94 27.70 -10.98 -7.50
N ALA A 95 26.82 -9.99 -7.61
CA ALA A 95 26.92 -8.98 -8.67
C ALA A 95 28.18 -8.11 -8.52
N LEU A 96 28.63 -7.84 -7.29
CA LEU A 96 29.88 -7.13 -7.02
C LEU A 96 31.10 -7.98 -7.40
N ASP A 97 31.10 -9.26 -7.03
CA ASP A 97 32.16 -10.19 -7.44
C ASP A 97 32.26 -10.26 -8.99
N GLU A 98 31.14 -10.33 -9.69
CA GLU A 98 31.12 -10.34 -11.16
C GLU A 98 31.71 -9.08 -11.80
N VAL A 99 31.63 -7.92 -11.13
CA VAL A 99 32.20 -6.64 -11.60
C VAL A 99 33.69 -6.49 -11.22
N GLU A 100 34.12 -7.01 -10.06
CA GLU A 100 35.52 -6.92 -9.62
C GLU A 100 36.46 -7.86 -10.40
N PHE A 101 35.93 -8.94 -10.99
CA PHE A 101 36.71 -9.90 -11.78
C PHE A 101 36.49 -9.80 -13.32
N SER A 102 35.83 -8.73 -13.79
CA SER A 102 35.66 -8.36 -15.21
C SER A 102 36.55 -7.19 -15.62
#